data_AF-A0A1L9MUU9-F1
#
_entry.id   AF-A0A1L9MUU9-F1
#
_cell.length_a   1.000
_cell.length_b   1.000
_cell.length_c   1.000
_cell.angle_alpha   90.00
_cell.angle_beta   90.00
_cell.angle_gamma   90.00
#
_symmetry.space_group_name_H-M   'P 1'
#
loop_
_entity.id
_entity.type
_entity.pdbx_description
1 polymer ?
#
loop_
_entity_poly.entity_id
_entity_poly.type
_entity_poly.pdbx_seq_one_letter_code
_entity_poly.pdbx_strand_id
1 'polypeptide(L)'
;MSYNDYSELIGLGRVGRVMRFGDIAVKTANVWTVPKDASETTIISYEQTTELNKQSLKHEGHVIKPYHISDTEIRMPYLRQGSLSRYLRTHHDTVDSNRRLQWLQEAAHIIHRVHERRVLVVDIATRNFLLDEDLSLHMCDFTESTIVADDEDMAEFIFEDFTPVKSDIARFGSMMYEVISGNLFAFYVIPDIETDLDDDPVSKTYITWPTDDKLPNTNPLFLGDIIKRCWSREGSLTMQEVCHALDNSGHKKPTDILREG
;
A
#
# COMPACT_ATOMS: atom_id res chain seq x y z
N MET A 1 -25.86 -23.41 21.98
CA MET A 1 -24.74 -22.44 21.88
C MET A 1 -25.10 -21.46 20.78
N SER A 2 -25.47 -20.24 21.13
CA SER A 2 -25.82 -19.20 20.15
C SER A 2 -24.56 -18.73 19.45
N TYR A 3 -24.39 -19.08 18.18
CA TYR A 3 -23.44 -18.39 17.31
C TYR A 3 -23.92 -16.93 17.21
N ASN A 4 -23.20 -16.05 17.88
CA ASN A 4 -23.35 -14.62 17.70
C ASN A 4 -22.87 -14.27 16.28
N ASP A 5 -23.78 -14.27 15.31
CA ASP A 5 -23.59 -13.70 13.97
C ASP A 5 -23.56 -12.15 14.07
N TYR A 6 -22.61 -11.61 14.82
CA TYR A 6 -22.37 -10.17 14.81
C TYR A 6 -21.53 -9.83 13.59
N SER A 7 -22.14 -9.14 12.64
CA SER A 7 -21.41 -8.48 11.57
C SER A 7 -20.57 -7.34 12.14
N GLU A 8 -19.28 -7.30 11.84
CA GLU A 8 -18.36 -6.26 12.33
C GLU A 8 -17.81 -5.45 11.15
N LEU A 9 -17.81 -4.12 11.24
CA LEU A 9 -17.10 -3.28 10.27
C LEU A 9 -15.60 -3.39 10.53
N ILE A 10 -14.86 -4.01 9.61
CA ILE A 10 -13.41 -4.26 9.76
C ILE A 10 -12.54 -3.40 8.84
N GLY A 11 -13.14 -2.73 7.85
CA GLY A 11 -12.44 -1.80 6.97
C GLY A 11 -13.39 -0.80 6.33
N LEU A 12 -12.96 0.46 6.21
CA LEU A 12 -13.65 1.50 5.46
C LEU A 12 -12.61 2.18 4.58
N GLY A 13 -12.68 1.93 3.28
CA GLY A 13 -11.89 2.60 2.26
C GLY A 13 -12.68 3.72 1.59
N ARG A 14 -12.06 4.35 0.59
CA ARG A 14 -12.66 5.44 -0.18
C ARG A 14 -13.93 4.99 -0.93
N VAL A 15 -13.83 3.88 -1.66
CA VAL A 15 -14.90 3.40 -2.55
C VAL A 15 -15.76 2.30 -1.94
N GLY A 16 -15.31 1.66 -0.87
CA GLY A 16 -15.98 0.50 -0.30
C GLY A 16 -15.72 0.29 1.18
N ARG A 17 -16.55 -0.54 1.78
CA ARG A 17 -16.44 -1.00 3.17
C ARG A 17 -16.32 -2.52 3.21
N VAL A 18 -15.66 -3.02 4.23
CA VAL A 18 -15.47 -4.46 4.48
C VAL A 18 -16.12 -4.82 5.80
N MET A 19 -17.11 -5.71 5.73
CA MET A 19 -17.79 -6.29 6.88
C MET A 19 -17.32 -7.71 7.10
N ARG A 20 -17.16 -8.12 8.36
CA ARG A 20 -16.84 -9.49 8.75
C ARG A 20 -18.12 -10.23 9.14
N PHE A 21 -18.29 -11.44 8.62
CA PHE A 21 -19.32 -12.40 9.00
C PHE A 21 -18.66 -13.74 9.31
N GLY A 22 -18.41 -14.02 10.60
CA GLY A 22 -17.63 -15.20 11.01
C GLY A 22 -16.23 -15.18 10.42
N ASP A 23 -15.96 -16.10 9.50
CA ASP A 23 -14.66 -16.27 8.81
C ASP A 23 -14.68 -15.75 7.36
N ILE A 24 -15.69 -14.95 7.02
CA ILE A 24 -15.85 -14.33 5.70
C ILE A 24 -15.73 -12.82 5.84
N ALA A 25 -14.90 -12.21 5.02
CA ALA A 25 -14.89 -10.77 4.78
C ALA A 25 -15.72 -10.46 3.53
N VAL A 26 -16.61 -9.48 3.63
CA VAL A 26 -17.51 -9.04 2.56
C VAL A 26 -17.24 -7.57 2.26
N LYS A 27 -16.65 -7.30 1.09
CA LYS A 27 -16.47 -5.95 0.57
C LYS A 27 -17.71 -5.53 -0.22
N THR A 28 -18.26 -4.37 0.10
CA THR A 28 -19.38 -3.74 -0.61
C THR A 28 -19.02 -2.31 -0.96
N ALA A 29 -19.54 -1.79 -2.07
CA ALA A 29 -19.40 -0.37 -2.41
C ALA A 29 -19.97 0.53 -1.31
N ASN A 30 -19.35 1.69 -1.08
CA ASN A 30 -19.89 2.71 -0.20
C ASN A 30 -21.16 3.27 -0.84
N VAL A 31 -22.30 3.07 -0.18
CA VAL A 31 -23.59 3.63 -0.57
C VAL A 31 -23.88 4.80 0.36
N TRP A 32 -23.85 6.01 -0.18
CA TRP A 32 -24.07 7.22 0.59
C TRP A 32 -25.55 7.56 0.62
N THR A 33 -26.14 7.62 1.82
CA THR A 33 -27.53 8.06 1.98
C THR A 33 -27.63 9.58 1.82
N VAL A 34 -28.46 10.01 0.89
CA VAL A 34 -28.71 11.43 0.64
C VAL A 34 -29.47 12.05 1.84
N PRO A 35 -29.02 13.19 2.40
CA PRO A 35 -29.77 13.93 3.42
C PRO A 35 -31.15 14.35 2.93
N LYS A 36 -32.16 14.35 3.81
CA LYS A 36 -33.55 14.66 3.45
C LYS A 36 -33.76 16.05 2.84
N ASP A 37 -32.89 17.01 3.18
CA ASP A 37 -32.97 18.42 2.76
C ASP A 37 -31.83 18.81 1.80
N ALA A 38 -31.24 17.83 1.10
CA ALA A 38 -30.14 18.07 0.16
C ALA A 38 -30.59 18.84 -1.08
N SER A 39 -29.71 19.69 -1.63
CA SER A 39 -29.96 20.33 -2.92
C SER A 39 -29.89 19.31 -4.07
N GLU A 40 -30.50 19.62 -5.20
CA GLU A 40 -30.45 18.79 -6.41
C GLU A 40 -29.02 18.46 -6.86
N THR A 41 -28.10 19.43 -6.74
CA THR A 41 -26.67 19.23 -6.99
C THR A 41 -26.02 18.21 -6.04
N THR A 42 -26.37 18.25 -4.75
CA THR A 42 -25.89 17.27 -3.78
C THR A 42 -26.46 15.89 -4.03
N ILE A 43 -27.74 15.79 -4.42
CA ILE A 43 -28.39 14.52 -4.79
C ILE A 43 -27.62 13.88 -5.96
N ILE A 44 -27.44 14.62 -7.05
CA ILE A 44 -26.72 14.15 -8.25
C ILE A 44 -25.30 13.72 -7.89
N SER A 45 -24.58 14.50 -7.09
CA SER A 45 -23.21 14.17 -6.67
C SER A 45 -23.13 12.87 -5.87
N TYR A 46 -24.06 12.64 -4.94
CA TYR A 46 -24.12 11.41 -4.14
C TYR A 46 -24.47 10.18 -4.98
N GLU A 47 -25.40 10.32 -5.92
CA GLU A 47 -25.78 9.26 -6.85
C GLU A 47 -24.61 8.89 -7.77
N GLN A 48 -23.95 9.89 -8.36
CA GLN A 48 -22.76 9.68 -9.19
C GLN A 48 -21.63 9.00 -8.41
N THR A 49 -21.34 9.46 -7.19
CA THR A 49 -20.32 8.84 -6.32
C THR A 49 -20.66 7.39 -5.99
N THR A 50 -21.94 7.10 -5.70
CA THR A 50 -22.39 5.73 -5.42
C THR A 50 -22.25 4.83 -6.64
N GLU A 51 -22.53 5.33 -7.84
CA GLU A 51 -22.39 4.57 -9.07
C GLU A 51 -20.92 4.29 -9.42
N LEU A 52 -20.05 5.29 -9.26
CA LEU A 52 -18.60 5.12 -9.41
C LEU A 52 -18.06 4.07 -8.44
N ASN A 53 -18.46 4.13 -7.16
CA ASN A 53 -18.04 3.14 -6.16
C ASN A 53 -18.45 1.70 -6.54
N LYS A 54 -19.67 1.52 -7.08
CA LYS A 54 -20.13 0.22 -7.56
C LYS A 54 -19.34 -0.25 -8.78
N GLN A 55 -19.02 0.64 -9.71
CA GLN A 55 -18.20 0.31 -10.87
C GLN A 55 -16.80 -0.12 -10.45
N SER A 56 -16.15 0.62 -9.54
CA SER A 56 -14.84 0.25 -9.00
C SER A 56 -14.84 -1.15 -8.39
N LEU A 57 -15.88 -1.49 -7.61
CA LEU A 57 -16.00 -2.82 -7.00
C LEU A 57 -16.03 -3.96 -8.03
N LYS A 58 -16.61 -3.76 -9.22
CA LYS A 58 -16.68 -4.79 -10.28
C LYS A 58 -15.32 -5.12 -10.88
N HIS A 59 -14.37 -4.20 -10.79
CA HIS A 59 -13.02 -4.35 -11.34
C HIS A 59 -12.00 -4.85 -10.31
N GLU A 60 -12.42 -5.07 -9.05
CA GLU A 60 -11.56 -5.61 -8.01
C GLU A 60 -11.63 -7.15 -7.95
N GLY A 61 -10.53 -7.83 -8.25
CA GLY A 61 -10.50 -9.30 -8.21
C GLY A 61 -9.15 -9.99 -8.02
N HIS A 62 -8.07 -9.25 -7.72
CA HIS A 62 -6.74 -9.71 -8.10
C HIS A 62 -5.75 -10.06 -6.98
N VAL A 63 -6.19 -10.24 -5.72
CA VAL A 63 -5.21 -10.38 -4.63
C VAL A 63 -5.46 -11.46 -3.60
N ILE A 64 -6.66 -11.50 -3.04
CA ILE A 64 -7.11 -12.61 -2.21
C ILE A 64 -8.17 -13.33 -3.01
N LYS A 65 -7.97 -14.65 -3.22
CA LYS A 65 -8.88 -15.46 -4.02
C LYS A 65 -10.28 -15.37 -3.42
N PRO A 66 -11.23 -14.70 -4.09
CA PRO A 66 -12.56 -14.54 -3.54
C PRO A 66 -13.30 -15.88 -3.62
N TYR A 67 -14.16 -16.13 -2.63
CA TYR A 67 -15.12 -17.21 -2.68
C TYR A 67 -16.27 -16.89 -3.64
N HIS A 68 -16.59 -15.60 -3.78
CA HIS A 68 -17.69 -15.12 -4.60
C HIS A 68 -17.45 -13.67 -5.01
N ILE A 69 -17.76 -13.35 -6.27
CA ILE A 69 -17.81 -11.97 -6.81
C ILE A 69 -19.18 -11.77 -7.44
N SER A 70 -19.80 -10.63 -7.16
CA SER A 70 -21.02 -10.16 -7.83
C SER A 70 -20.95 -8.67 -8.10
N ASP A 71 -21.98 -8.13 -8.76
CA ASP A 71 -22.12 -6.68 -9.01
C ASP A 71 -22.21 -5.83 -7.73
N THR A 72 -22.45 -6.44 -6.56
CA THR A 72 -22.75 -5.71 -5.31
C THR A 72 -21.80 -6.04 -4.16
N GLU A 73 -21.13 -7.18 -4.22
CA GLU A 73 -20.26 -7.66 -3.16
C GLU A 73 -19.16 -8.59 -3.66
N ILE A 74 -18.01 -8.53 -2.97
CA ILE A 74 -16.93 -9.51 -3.07
C ILE A 74 -16.80 -10.20 -1.71
N ARG A 75 -16.88 -11.53 -1.69
CA ARG A 75 -16.67 -12.35 -0.50
C ARG A 75 -15.32 -13.04 -0.57
N MET A 76 -14.55 -12.92 0.49
CA MET A 76 -13.19 -13.46 0.59
C MET A 76 -12.94 -14.06 1.97
N PRO A 77 -11.93 -14.92 2.15
CA PRO A 77 -11.50 -15.37 3.47
C PRO A 77 -11.21 -14.17 4.40
N TYR A 78 -11.67 -14.25 5.63
CA TYR A 78 -11.24 -13.32 6.68
C TYR A 78 -9.88 -13.73 7.22
N LEU A 79 -8.86 -12.92 6.95
CA LEU A 79 -7.51 -13.12 7.49
C LEU A 79 -7.41 -12.53 8.90
N ARG A 80 -7.35 -13.42 9.91
CA ARG A 80 -7.48 -13.07 11.33
C ARG A 80 -6.38 -12.15 11.86
N GLN A 81 -5.18 -12.24 11.29
CA GLN A 81 -4.05 -11.39 11.69
C GLN A 81 -4.23 -9.94 11.23
N GLY A 82 -5.17 -9.70 10.29
CA GLY A 82 -5.49 -8.39 9.78
C GLY A 82 -4.37 -7.79 8.94
N SER A 83 -4.35 -6.47 8.82
CA SER A 83 -3.32 -5.78 8.05
C SER A 83 -1.97 -5.79 8.76
N LEU A 84 -0.89 -5.77 7.98
CA LEU A 84 0.47 -5.66 8.49
C LEU A 84 0.62 -4.42 9.39
N SER A 85 0.00 -3.29 9.01
CA SER A 85 -0.05 -2.09 9.86
C SER A 85 -0.67 -2.38 11.24
N ARG A 86 -1.82 -3.06 11.29
CA ARG A 86 -2.50 -3.41 12.55
C ARG A 86 -1.66 -4.40 13.36
N TYR A 87 -1.05 -5.37 12.70
CA TYR A 87 -0.21 -6.37 13.34
C TYR A 87 1.02 -5.72 13.98
N LEU A 88 1.72 -4.85 13.24
CA LEU A 88 2.89 -4.12 13.73
C LEU A 88 2.56 -3.20 14.90
N ARG A 89 1.42 -2.50 14.89
CA ARG A 89 1.00 -1.68 16.04
C ARG A 89 0.94 -2.46 17.36
N THR A 90 0.68 -3.76 17.30
CA THR A 90 0.54 -4.61 18.49
C THR A 90 1.81 -5.40 18.79
N HIS A 91 2.59 -5.75 17.77
CA HIS A 91 3.68 -6.72 17.89
C HIS A 91 5.06 -6.16 17.54
N HIS A 92 5.20 -4.87 17.25
CA HIS A 92 6.46 -4.28 16.76
C HIS A 92 7.67 -4.75 17.58
N ASP A 93 7.65 -4.57 18.90
CA ASP A 93 8.77 -4.94 19.78
C ASP A 93 9.09 -6.44 19.82
N THR A 94 8.15 -7.29 19.39
CA THR A 94 8.29 -8.77 19.42
C THR A 94 8.70 -9.37 18.09
N VAL A 95 8.52 -8.65 16.99
CA VAL A 95 8.87 -9.12 15.65
C VAL A 95 10.34 -8.85 15.35
N ASP A 96 11.09 -9.92 15.11
CA ASP A 96 12.51 -9.85 14.76
C ASP A 96 12.77 -9.35 13.31
N SER A 97 14.04 -9.03 13.05
CA SER A 97 14.47 -8.51 11.75
C SER A 97 14.32 -9.53 10.61
N ASN A 98 14.36 -10.83 10.87
CA ASN A 98 14.21 -11.85 9.84
C ASN A 98 12.76 -11.89 9.33
N ARG A 99 11.79 -11.82 10.25
CA ARG A 99 10.37 -11.73 9.88
C ARG A 99 10.07 -10.43 9.14
N ARG A 100 10.63 -9.30 9.59
CA ARG A 100 10.51 -8.02 8.89
C ARG A 100 11.08 -8.09 7.48
N LEU A 101 12.27 -8.70 7.32
CA LEU A 101 12.88 -8.91 6.00
C LEU A 101 12.00 -9.78 5.11
N GLN A 102 11.50 -10.91 5.63
CA GLN A 102 10.61 -11.81 4.89
C GLN A 102 9.37 -11.07 4.36
N TRP A 103 8.72 -10.26 5.20
CA TRP A 103 7.59 -9.44 4.79
C TRP A 103 7.95 -8.44 3.68
N LEU A 104 9.10 -7.77 3.80
CA LEU A 104 9.54 -6.84 2.77
C LEU A 104 9.90 -7.55 1.46
N GLN A 105 10.48 -8.75 1.51
CA GLN A 105 10.73 -9.58 0.34
C GLN A 105 9.43 -10.00 -0.34
N GLU A 106 8.47 -10.56 0.41
CA GLU A 106 7.17 -10.97 -0.12
C GLU A 106 6.44 -9.79 -0.78
N ALA A 107 6.39 -8.63 -0.10
CA ALA A 107 5.78 -7.42 -0.65
C ALA A 107 6.49 -6.93 -1.92
N ALA A 108 7.83 -6.88 -1.93
CA ALA A 108 8.60 -6.47 -3.11
C ALA A 108 8.32 -7.38 -4.31
N HIS A 109 8.31 -8.70 -4.10
CA HIS A 109 8.01 -9.69 -5.16
C HIS A 109 6.56 -9.58 -5.65
N ILE A 110 5.59 -9.30 -4.77
CA ILE A 110 4.21 -9.04 -5.17
C ILE A 110 4.15 -7.81 -6.08
N ILE A 111 4.72 -6.68 -5.66
CA ILE A 111 4.68 -5.42 -6.43
C ILE A 111 5.42 -5.58 -7.76
N HIS A 112 6.59 -6.24 -7.78
CA HIS A 112 7.32 -6.53 -9.01
C HIS A 112 6.45 -7.30 -10.02
N ARG A 113 5.73 -8.34 -9.59
CA ARG A 113 4.82 -9.10 -10.46
C ARG A 113 3.62 -8.28 -10.94
N VAL A 114 3.21 -7.27 -10.18
CA VAL A 114 2.17 -6.32 -10.58
C VAL A 114 2.71 -5.39 -11.66
N HIS A 115 3.93 -4.87 -11.48
CA HIS A 115 4.64 -4.07 -12.48
C HIS A 115 4.86 -4.85 -13.79
N GLU A 116 5.23 -6.14 -13.74
CA GLU A 116 5.36 -6.99 -14.94
C GLU A 116 4.06 -7.13 -15.75
N ARG A 117 2.91 -6.89 -15.12
CA ARG A 117 1.59 -6.87 -15.77
C ARG A 117 1.17 -5.47 -16.21
N ARG A 118 2.09 -4.51 -16.22
CA ARG A 118 1.85 -3.12 -16.60
C ARG A 118 0.84 -2.41 -15.69
N VAL A 119 0.81 -2.78 -14.41
CA VAL A 119 -0.07 -2.15 -13.41
C VAL A 119 0.79 -1.39 -12.41
N LEU A 120 0.46 -0.13 -12.18
CA LEU A 120 0.99 0.70 -11.10
C LEU A 120 0.11 0.51 -9.87
N VAL A 121 0.70 0.30 -8.70
CA VAL A 121 -0.06 0.10 -7.46
C VAL A 121 -0.59 1.41 -6.90
N VAL A 122 0.20 2.48 -6.98
CA VAL A 122 -0.05 3.85 -6.48
C VAL A 122 -0.16 3.94 -4.96
N ASP A 123 -0.95 3.09 -4.32
CA ASP A 123 -1.15 3.06 -2.87
C ASP A 123 -0.40 1.91 -2.17
N ILE A 124 0.93 1.92 -2.24
CA ILE A 124 1.76 0.97 -1.49
C ILE A 124 1.85 1.42 -0.03
N ALA A 125 1.19 0.68 0.87
CA ALA A 125 1.22 0.91 2.31
C ALA A 125 0.94 -0.37 3.08
N THR A 126 1.49 -0.51 4.30
CA THR A 126 1.29 -1.68 5.18
C THR A 126 -0.18 -1.98 5.50
N ARG A 127 -1.08 -0.99 5.38
CA ARG A 127 -2.53 -1.20 5.56
C ARG A 127 -3.18 -2.00 4.43
N ASN A 128 -2.56 -2.01 3.24
CA ASN A 128 -3.04 -2.69 2.04
C ASN A 128 -2.42 -4.09 1.86
N PHE A 129 -1.70 -4.58 2.88
CA PHE A 129 -1.24 -5.96 2.96
C PHE A 129 -1.82 -6.63 4.21
N LEU A 130 -2.45 -7.79 4.03
CA LEU A 130 -3.00 -8.65 5.05
C LEU A 130 -2.07 -9.83 5.33
N LEU A 131 -2.10 -10.32 6.57
CA LEU A 131 -1.33 -11.47 7.01
C LEU A 131 -2.21 -12.71 7.13
N ASP A 132 -1.77 -13.82 6.56
CA ASP A 132 -2.40 -15.14 6.76
C ASP A 132 -2.01 -15.75 8.13
N GLU A 133 -2.55 -16.92 8.46
CA GLU A 133 -2.32 -17.61 9.73
C GLU A 133 -0.83 -17.92 9.98
N ASP A 134 -0.06 -18.20 8.93
CA ASP A 134 1.39 -18.44 8.97
C ASP A 134 2.24 -17.15 8.90
N LEU A 135 1.57 -15.99 8.92
CA LEU A 135 2.13 -14.66 8.76
C LEU A 135 2.76 -14.41 7.38
N SER A 136 2.33 -15.11 6.33
CA SER A 136 2.61 -14.73 4.95
C SER A 136 1.77 -13.53 4.52
N LEU A 137 2.31 -12.70 3.63
CA LEU A 137 1.65 -11.49 3.13
C LEU A 137 0.81 -11.73 1.88
N HIS A 138 -0.37 -11.15 1.91
CA HIS A 138 -1.24 -10.96 0.76
C HIS A 138 -1.52 -9.48 0.62
N MET A 139 -1.22 -8.88 -0.53
CA MET A 139 -1.78 -7.58 -0.83
C MET A 139 -3.33 -7.71 -0.89
N CYS A 140 -4.09 -6.65 -0.65
CA CYS A 140 -5.56 -6.75 -0.61
C CYS A 140 -6.32 -5.60 -1.29
N ASP A 141 -5.62 -4.56 -1.74
CA ASP A 141 -6.25 -3.37 -2.30
C ASP A 141 -5.52 -2.88 -3.57
N PHE A 142 -6.28 -2.73 -4.66
CA PHE A 142 -5.85 -2.21 -5.96
C PHE A 142 -6.75 -1.06 -6.41
N THR A 143 -7.57 -0.50 -5.53
CA THR A 143 -8.57 0.52 -5.89
C THR A 143 -7.94 1.71 -6.62
N GLU A 144 -6.73 2.08 -6.22
CA GLU A 144 -5.99 3.24 -6.75
C GLU A 144 -5.02 2.85 -7.86
N SER A 145 -5.01 1.58 -8.28
CA SER A 145 -4.06 1.09 -9.28
C SER A 145 -4.39 1.60 -10.68
N THR A 146 -3.35 1.80 -11.49
CA THR A 146 -3.48 2.29 -12.87
C THR A 146 -2.88 1.27 -13.82
N ILE A 147 -3.64 0.88 -14.85
CA ILE A 147 -3.14 0.06 -15.95
C ILE A 147 -2.47 0.98 -16.98
N VAL A 148 -1.21 0.69 -17.32
CA VAL A 148 -0.44 1.41 -18.34
C VAL A 148 -0.66 0.75 -19.70
N ALA A 149 -1.07 1.53 -20.70
CA ALA A 149 -1.42 1.04 -22.04
C ALA A 149 -0.22 0.38 -22.73
N ASP A 150 -0.44 -0.63 -23.58
CA ASP A 150 0.64 -1.44 -24.19
C ASP A 150 1.59 -0.65 -25.09
N ASP A 151 1.16 0.51 -25.61
CA ASP A 151 1.92 1.39 -26.48
C ASP A 151 2.81 2.39 -25.73
N GLU A 152 2.76 2.41 -24.40
CA GLU A 152 3.61 3.24 -23.55
C GLU A 152 4.75 2.40 -22.94
N ASP A 153 5.95 2.96 -22.76
CA ASP A 153 6.96 2.29 -21.94
C ASP A 153 6.65 2.54 -20.46
N MET A 154 6.42 1.49 -19.66
CA MET A 154 6.10 1.64 -18.25
C MET A 154 7.24 2.29 -17.44
N ALA A 155 8.49 2.03 -17.81
CA ALA A 155 9.66 2.60 -17.14
C ALA A 155 9.84 4.09 -17.47
N GLU A 156 9.40 4.51 -18.66
CA GLU A 156 9.46 5.90 -19.13
C GLU A 156 8.09 6.61 -19.08
N PHE A 157 7.07 5.93 -18.57
CA PHE A 157 5.71 6.47 -18.50
C PHE A 157 5.74 7.67 -17.56
N ILE A 158 5.36 8.83 -18.11
CA ILE A 158 5.23 10.09 -17.39
C ILE A 158 3.76 10.46 -17.45
N PHE A 159 3.10 10.45 -16.30
CA PHE A 159 1.74 10.98 -16.16
C PHE A 159 1.85 12.36 -15.52
N GLU A 160 1.49 13.42 -16.24
CA GLU A 160 1.53 14.80 -15.72
C GLU A 160 2.88 15.17 -15.06
N ASP A 161 3.99 14.99 -15.80
CA ASP A 161 5.37 15.26 -15.36
C ASP A 161 5.90 14.42 -14.17
N PHE A 162 5.22 13.32 -13.84
CA PHE A 162 5.59 12.40 -12.77
C PHE A 162 5.90 10.98 -13.29
N THR A 163 6.94 10.32 -12.77
CA THR A 163 7.29 8.92 -13.09
C THR A 163 6.60 7.95 -12.12
N PRO A 164 5.53 7.24 -12.51
CA PRO A 164 4.70 6.52 -11.55
C PRO A 164 5.37 5.27 -10.97
N VAL A 165 6.23 4.60 -11.74
CA VAL A 165 7.03 3.46 -11.23
C VAL A 165 7.95 3.92 -10.11
N LYS A 166 8.62 5.06 -10.29
CA LYS A 166 9.45 5.63 -9.23
C LYS A 166 8.61 6.04 -8.02
N SER A 167 7.37 6.43 -8.28
CA SER A 167 6.29 6.66 -7.31
C SER A 167 6.11 5.48 -6.37
N ASP A 168 5.78 4.35 -6.96
CA ASP A 168 5.59 3.08 -6.28
C ASP A 168 6.83 2.66 -5.49
N ILE A 169 8.03 2.81 -6.05
CA ILE A 169 9.29 2.47 -5.38
C ILE A 169 9.49 3.35 -4.14
N ALA A 170 9.24 4.66 -4.21
CA ALA A 170 9.36 5.53 -3.04
C ALA A 170 8.30 5.20 -1.97
N ARG A 171 7.06 4.88 -2.38
CA ARG A 171 6.01 4.42 -1.47
C ARG A 171 6.35 3.08 -0.83
N PHE A 172 7.03 2.19 -1.55
CA PHE A 172 7.60 0.97 -0.99
C PHE A 172 8.73 1.27 0.01
N GLY A 173 9.62 2.23 -0.28
CA GLY A 173 10.62 2.72 0.67
C GLY A 173 10.00 3.23 1.98
N SER A 174 8.87 3.95 1.89
CA SER A 174 8.07 4.38 3.04
C SER A 174 7.49 3.22 3.83
N MET A 175 6.98 2.19 3.16
CA MET A 175 6.54 0.95 3.80
C MET A 175 7.70 0.24 4.50
N MET A 176 8.88 0.16 3.88
CA MET A 176 10.08 -0.39 4.52
C MET A 176 10.45 0.39 5.78
N TYR A 177 10.42 1.72 5.73
CA TYR A 177 10.70 2.58 6.88
C TYR A 177 9.73 2.33 8.04
N GLU A 178 8.42 2.20 7.76
CA GLU A 178 7.43 1.83 8.78
C GLU A 178 7.72 0.44 9.36
N VAL A 179 7.92 -0.56 8.49
CA VAL A 179 8.15 -1.95 8.90
C VAL A 179 9.43 -2.10 9.70
N ILE A 180 10.46 -1.29 9.49
CA ILE A 180 11.73 -1.39 10.23
C ILE A 180 11.73 -0.50 11.47
N SER A 181 11.37 0.77 11.33
CA SER A 181 11.51 1.75 12.42
C SER A 181 10.30 1.80 13.34
N GLY A 182 9.11 1.42 12.85
CA GLY A 182 7.83 1.65 13.53
C GLY A 182 7.28 3.07 13.37
N ASN A 183 8.05 3.97 12.75
CA ASN A 183 7.62 5.34 12.48
C ASN A 183 7.00 5.44 11.10
N LEU A 184 5.98 6.28 10.97
CA LEU A 184 5.32 6.52 9.70
C LEU A 184 5.99 7.69 8.99
N PHE A 185 6.28 7.51 7.70
CA PHE A 185 6.71 8.58 6.81
C PHE A 185 6.36 8.21 5.36
N ALA A 186 5.66 9.09 4.68
CA ALA A 186 5.31 9.00 3.28
C ALA A 186 5.47 10.36 2.63
N PHE A 187 5.78 10.37 1.34
CA PHE A 187 5.69 11.58 0.55
C PHE A 187 5.14 11.32 -0.85
N TYR A 188 4.61 12.39 -1.43
CA TYR A 188 4.14 12.46 -2.80
C TYR A 188 4.89 13.58 -3.52
N VAL A 189 5.07 13.44 -4.83
CA VAL A 189 5.62 14.50 -5.69
C VAL A 189 4.51 14.90 -6.65
N ILE A 190 4.03 16.14 -6.53
CA ILE A 190 2.93 16.67 -7.34
C ILE A 190 3.38 18.03 -7.89
N PRO A 191 3.86 18.08 -9.15
CA PRO A 191 4.38 19.31 -9.74
C PRO A 191 3.38 20.47 -9.81
N ASP A 192 2.08 20.17 -9.82
CA ASP A 192 1.00 21.14 -10.01
C ASP A 192 0.61 21.94 -8.75
N ILE A 193 1.22 21.65 -7.59
CA ILE A 193 0.96 22.41 -6.36
C ILE A 193 1.80 23.70 -6.32
N GLU A 194 1.29 24.74 -5.67
CA GLU A 194 1.99 26.04 -5.58
C GLU A 194 3.16 26.03 -4.59
N THR A 195 3.06 25.24 -3.52
CA THR A 195 4.06 25.13 -2.45
C THR A 195 4.09 23.71 -1.90
N ASP A 196 5.24 23.29 -1.36
CA ASP A 196 5.35 22.06 -0.57
C ASP A 196 4.31 22.09 0.57
N LEU A 197 3.63 20.96 0.80
CA LEU A 197 2.68 20.73 1.89
C LEU A 197 3.33 19.77 2.89
N ASP A 198 3.87 20.31 3.98
CA ASP A 198 4.63 19.57 4.99
C ASP A 198 4.08 19.73 6.41
N ASP A 199 2.85 20.22 6.53
CA ASP A 199 2.09 20.39 7.76
C ASP A 199 1.68 19.06 8.40
N ASP A 200 1.50 18.01 7.59
CA ASP A 200 1.29 16.66 8.09
C ASP A 200 2.64 16.01 8.48
N PRO A 201 2.81 15.52 9.73
CA PRO A 201 4.06 14.95 10.21
C PRO A 201 4.40 13.59 9.55
N VAL A 202 3.42 12.93 8.94
CA VAL A 202 3.53 11.59 8.35
C VAL A 202 3.53 11.64 6.83
N SER A 203 2.65 12.42 6.20
CA SER A 203 2.38 12.40 4.77
C SER A 203 2.64 13.75 4.12
N LYS A 204 3.79 13.90 3.48
CA LYS A 204 4.22 15.17 2.89
C LYS A 204 3.95 15.21 1.38
N THR A 205 3.73 16.39 0.83
CA THR A 205 3.62 16.58 -0.62
C THR A 205 4.64 17.61 -1.05
N TYR A 206 5.44 17.27 -2.04
CA TYR A 206 6.49 18.15 -2.56
C TYR A 206 6.23 18.50 -4.02
N ILE A 207 6.58 19.72 -4.43
CA ILE A 207 6.52 20.13 -5.84
C ILE A 207 7.53 19.34 -6.67
N THR A 208 8.71 19.14 -6.09
CA THR A 208 9.83 18.42 -6.70
C THR A 208 10.28 17.29 -5.80
N TRP A 209 11.02 16.34 -6.37
CA TRP A 209 11.55 15.23 -5.59
C TRP A 209 12.35 15.74 -4.37
N PRO A 210 12.02 15.31 -3.13
CA PRO A 210 12.66 15.84 -1.93
C PRO A 210 14.14 15.45 -1.86
N THR A 211 14.94 16.36 -1.33
CA THR A 211 16.35 16.15 -1.01
C THR A 211 16.50 15.38 0.31
N ASP A 212 17.68 14.78 0.52
CA ASP A 212 17.99 13.95 1.70
C ASP A 212 17.69 14.65 3.04
N ASP A 213 17.85 15.98 3.13
CA ASP A 213 17.59 16.75 4.35
C ASP A 213 16.10 16.85 4.72
N LYS A 214 15.21 16.62 3.76
CA LYS A 214 13.75 16.56 3.97
C LYS A 214 13.27 15.16 4.36
N LEU A 215 14.13 14.14 4.25
CA LEU A 215 13.81 12.74 4.49
C LEU A 215 14.27 12.26 5.88
N PRO A 216 13.62 11.25 6.48
CA PRO A 216 14.09 10.64 7.71
C PRO A 216 15.50 10.04 7.58
N ASN A 217 16.29 10.15 8.64
CA ASN A 217 17.61 9.52 8.70
C ASN A 217 17.49 7.99 8.80
N THR A 218 17.96 7.28 7.77
CA THR A 218 17.91 5.82 7.71
C THR A 218 19.21 5.12 8.08
N ASN A 219 20.32 5.86 8.27
CA ASN A 219 21.63 5.29 8.56
C ASN A 219 21.67 4.28 9.73
N PRO A 220 20.95 4.48 10.86
CA PRO A 220 20.99 3.52 11.95
C PRO A 220 20.08 2.30 11.73
N LEU A 221 19.28 2.29 10.67
CA LEU A 221 18.25 1.28 10.45
C LEU A 221 18.80 0.07 9.70
N PHE A 222 18.34 -1.11 10.10
CA PHE A 222 18.45 -2.31 9.27
C PHE A 222 17.79 -2.06 7.91
N LEU A 223 18.48 -2.39 6.81
CA LEU A 223 18.07 -2.07 5.42
C LEU A 223 18.01 -0.56 5.10
N GLY A 224 18.59 0.30 5.94
CA GLY A 224 18.57 1.76 5.78
C GLY A 224 19.07 2.26 4.43
N ASP A 225 20.10 1.61 3.87
CA ASP A 225 20.62 1.91 2.53
C ASP A 225 19.61 1.61 1.42
N ILE A 226 18.82 0.54 1.57
CA ILE A 226 17.79 0.17 0.59
C ILE A 226 16.63 1.16 0.66
N ILE A 227 16.20 1.55 1.87
CA ILE A 227 15.18 2.58 2.08
C ILE A 227 15.64 3.88 1.41
N LYS A 228 16.88 4.30 1.66
CA LYS A 228 17.46 5.50 1.06
C LYS A 228 17.49 5.44 -0.47
N ARG A 229 17.86 4.30 -1.06
CA ARG A 229 17.82 4.11 -2.52
C ARG A 229 16.40 4.14 -3.08
N CYS A 230 15.41 3.64 -2.35
CA CYS A 230 14.01 3.72 -2.78
C CYS A 230 13.54 5.19 -2.83
N TRP A 231 13.93 5.99 -1.84
CA TRP A 231 13.58 7.42 -1.76
C TRP A 231 14.43 8.33 -2.63
N SER A 232 15.64 7.95 -3.06
CA SER A 232 16.47 8.79 -3.94
C SER A 232 15.91 8.82 -5.36
N ARG A 233 15.84 10.01 -5.98
CA ARG A 233 15.38 10.18 -7.38
C ARG A 233 16.16 9.28 -8.35
N GLU A 234 17.48 9.28 -8.21
CA GLU A 234 18.43 8.51 -9.03
C GLU A 234 18.78 7.14 -8.40
N GLY A 235 18.00 6.70 -7.42
CA GLY A 235 18.22 5.45 -6.72
C GLY A 235 17.64 4.25 -7.47
N SER A 236 16.92 3.37 -6.78
CA SER A 236 16.27 2.24 -7.43
C SER A 236 15.22 2.71 -8.44
N LEU A 237 15.31 2.19 -9.66
CA LEU A 237 14.46 2.55 -10.80
C LEU A 237 13.40 1.48 -11.10
N THR A 238 13.64 0.24 -10.67
CA THR A 238 12.68 -0.85 -10.81
C THR A 238 12.45 -1.60 -9.51
N MET A 239 11.28 -2.21 -9.33
CA MET A 239 11.05 -3.12 -8.21
C MET A 239 11.91 -4.38 -8.29
N GLN A 240 12.39 -4.77 -9.48
CA GLN A 240 13.33 -5.88 -9.64
C GLN A 240 14.67 -5.61 -8.96
N GLU A 241 15.20 -4.37 -9.05
CA GLU A 241 16.41 -3.97 -8.33
C GLU A 241 16.22 -4.02 -6.82
N VAL A 242 15.04 -3.58 -6.35
CA VAL A 242 14.68 -3.62 -4.92
C VAL A 242 14.58 -5.07 -4.42
N CYS A 243 13.96 -5.97 -5.19
CA CYS A 243 13.90 -7.40 -4.89
C CYS A 243 15.32 -7.99 -4.75
N HIS A 244 16.18 -7.76 -5.74
CA HIS A 244 17.58 -8.22 -5.68
C HIS A 244 18.32 -7.68 -4.45
N ALA A 245 18.12 -6.41 -4.10
CA ALA A 245 18.76 -5.81 -2.93
C ALA A 245 18.28 -6.47 -1.62
N LEU A 246 16.98 -6.75 -1.49
CA LEU A 246 16.40 -7.41 -0.32
C LEU A 246 16.83 -8.87 -0.22
N ASP A 247 16.78 -9.61 -1.32
CA ASP A 247 17.15 -11.04 -1.36
C ASP A 247 18.62 -11.26 -0.98
N ASN A 248 19.51 -10.33 -1.37
CA ASN A 248 20.92 -10.38 -0.98
C ASN A 248 21.19 -9.88 0.45
N SER A 249 20.23 -9.22 1.10
CA SER A 249 20.42 -8.69 2.47
C SER A 249 20.33 -9.77 3.56
N GLY A 250 19.64 -10.89 3.29
CA GLY A 250 19.52 -12.03 4.20
C GLY A 250 20.83 -12.81 4.44
N HIS A 251 21.87 -12.55 3.65
CA HIS A 251 23.19 -13.18 3.79
C HIS A 251 24.18 -12.39 4.66
N LYS A 252 23.88 -11.15 5.04
CA LYS A 252 24.76 -10.34 5.89
C LYS A 252 24.44 -10.62 7.36
N LYS A 253 25.31 -11.37 8.03
CA LYS A 253 25.20 -11.56 9.49
C LYS A 253 25.41 -10.21 10.20
N PRO A 254 24.74 -9.97 11.35
CA PRO A 254 24.96 -8.78 12.18
C PRO A 254 26.42 -8.55 12.63
N THR A 255 27.31 -9.52 12.41
CA THR A 255 28.74 -9.44 12.75
C THR A 255 29.61 -8.70 11.74
N ASP A 256 29.10 -8.39 10.54
CA ASP A 256 29.93 -7.77 9.49
C ASP A 256 29.92 -6.23 9.54
N ILE A 257 29.04 -5.62 10.35
CA ILE A 257 28.94 -4.16 10.52
C ILE A 257 30.01 -3.63 11.51
N LEU A 258 30.67 -4.51 12.26
CA LEU A 258 31.75 -4.15 13.21
C LEU A 258 33.17 -4.36 12.65
N ARG A 259 33.32 -4.60 11.34
CA ARG A 259 34.63 -4.90 10.73
C ARG A 259 35.14 -3.91 9.70
N GLU A 260 34.37 -2.89 9.35
CA GLU A 260 34.89 -1.76 8.58
C GLU A 260 34.93 -0.54 9.49
N GLY A 261 36.05 -0.42 10.21
CA GLY A 261 36.48 0.80 10.90
C GLY A 261 37.37 1.64 10.01
#